data_AF-A0AA39IHE3-F1
#
_entry.id   AF-A0AA39IHE3-F1
#
_cell.length_a   1.000
_cell.length_b   1.000
_cell.length_c   1.000
_cell.angle_alpha   90.00
_cell.angle_beta   90.00
_cell.angle_gamma   90.00
#
_symmetry.space_group_name_H-M   'P 1'
#
loop_
_entity.id
_entity.type
_entity.pdbx_description
1 polymer ?
#
loop_
_entity_poly.entity_id
_entity_poly.type
_entity_poly.pdbx_seq_one_letter_code
_entity_poly.pdbx_strand_id
1 'polypeptide(L)'
;MSHFSSGVKAPVRRPPNPFPNFRFKPAAYKPGPFVIGAAIDHFFVLFNDNSSAEDEVRELAENLTDFGKKKGLAIPKPTVIPMNIKDAEEFFEVLNGDEKNFVLYVDTKEDGSSHDLLKLYERKYSVPTQHINAGFKLHEHKMISLLTVKINLKCGGRNRDFEYCSIPDDTLVMAIQMIVPQKCNNREIDLSTPNVVAFSFNGLKEKSDFIGDYAFEANGVPSIQNLHIYVKNMLKVFQKNRGRLPENIVFIRSCICDSQQKKVLLDIEVPLIRDACQQFSPDYSPKLNVIHFENKKKFKVQQLIESHKRDRFLYVKGPMAPPRIAQIALLKEQQIGQSVFCACSVILNEVDSFFKTATSIAPWEPLAVIVSEMCDIAQNSLEARSCPEPVHQAAELGDRGKRMIEAFKRENRMSDYWSGTEQQYDWLTITGKLALSGTVFAEKQIVC
;
A
#
# COMPACT_ATOMS: atom_id res chain seq x y z
N MET A 1 -12.24 -25.97 -23.10
CA MET A 1 -12.32 -24.93 -24.16
C MET A 1 -13.77 -24.78 -24.55
N SER A 2 -14.47 -23.76 -24.03
CA SER A 2 -15.81 -23.41 -24.47
C SER A 2 -15.70 -22.18 -25.38
N HIS A 3 -16.26 -22.29 -26.58
CA HIS A 3 -16.36 -21.19 -27.53
C HIS A 3 -17.26 -20.10 -26.95
N PHE A 4 -16.69 -18.92 -26.67
CA PHE A 4 -17.46 -17.72 -26.40
C PHE A 4 -17.83 -17.05 -27.72
N SER A 5 -19.14 -16.89 -27.93
CA SER A 5 -19.71 -16.13 -29.04
C SER A 5 -19.30 -14.66 -28.96
N SER A 6 -19.02 -14.11 -30.13
CA SER A 6 -18.78 -12.70 -30.39
C SER A 6 -20.03 -11.87 -30.07
N GLY A 7 -19.83 -10.71 -29.44
CA GLY A 7 -20.80 -9.62 -29.45
C GLY A 7 -21.59 -9.40 -28.16
N VAL A 8 -20.89 -9.08 -27.06
CA VAL A 8 -21.54 -8.45 -25.90
C VAL A 8 -21.28 -6.94 -25.93
N LYS A 9 -22.30 -6.15 -26.29
CA LYS A 9 -22.28 -4.69 -26.10
C LYS A 9 -22.59 -4.38 -24.63
N ALA A 10 -21.56 -4.23 -23.81
CA ALA A 10 -21.72 -3.66 -22.48
C ALA A 10 -21.86 -2.12 -22.60
N PRO A 11 -22.90 -1.49 -22.02
CA PRO A 11 -23.00 -0.05 -22.01
C PRO A 11 -21.82 0.54 -21.22
N VAL A 12 -20.97 1.28 -21.94
CA VAL A 12 -19.93 2.11 -21.36
C VAL A 12 -20.58 3.39 -20.89
N ARG A 13 -20.38 3.73 -19.62
CA ARG A 13 -20.73 5.04 -19.11
C ARG A 13 -19.47 5.70 -18.58
N ARG A 14 -19.30 6.99 -18.91
CA ARG A 14 -18.50 7.85 -18.04
C ARG A 14 -19.17 7.85 -16.67
N PRO A 15 -18.41 7.91 -15.57
CA PRO A 15 -19.04 8.11 -14.27
C PRO A 15 -20.00 9.29 -14.41
N PRO A 16 -21.27 9.19 -13.98
CA PRO A 16 -22.08 10.38 -13.84
C PRO A 16 -21.25 11.33 -12.99
N ASN A 17 -20.93 12.50 -13.52
CA ASN A 17 -20.13 13.45 -12.79
C ASN A 17 -21.04 14.00 -11.69
N PRO A 18 -20.97 13.53 -10.43
CA PRO A 18 -21.86 14.02 -9.39
C PRO A 18 -21.51 15.48 -9.05
N PHE A 19 -20.33 15.92 -9.52
CA PHE A 19 -19.73 17.21 -9.31
C PHE A 19 -19.40 17.83 -10.68
N PRO A 20 -20.30 18.61 -11.33
CA PRO A 20 -20.12 19.13 -12.69
C PRO A 20 -18.78 19.89 -12.95
N ASN A 21 -18.02 20.22 -11.91
CA ASN A 21 -16.69 20.83 -11.97
C ASN A 21 -15.50 19.83 -11.94
N PHE A 22 -15.74 18.52 -11.80
CA PHE A 22 -14.67 17.51 -11.75
C PHE A 22 -14.07 17.30 -13.15
N ARG A 23 -12.90 17.91 -13.39
CA ARG A 23 -12.03 17.58 -14.52
C ARG A 23 -10.86 16.75 -14.01
N PHE A 24 -10.71 15.54 -14.55
CA PHE A 24 -9.51 14.73 -14.37
C PHE A 24 -8.27 15.54 -14.79
N LYS A 25 -7.49 16.07 -13.83
CA LYS A 25 -6.24 16.84 -14.05
C LYS A 25 -5.15 15.93 -14.67
N PRO A 26 -4.20 16.46 -15.48
CA PRO A 26 -3.24 15.66 -16.26
C PRO A 26 -2.47 14.58 -15.47
N ALA A 27 -2.04 13.53 -16.18
CA ALA A 27 -1.43 12.30 -15.63
C ALA A 27 -0.14 12.51 -14.81
N ALA A 28 0.60 13.60 -15.05
CA ALA A 28 1.84 13.92 -14.36
C ALA A 28 1.71 15.25 -13.62
N TYR A 29 1.95 15.22 -12.32
CA TYR A 29 1.95 16.40 -11.46
C TYR A 29 3.33 17.05 -11.42
N LYS A 30 3.38 18.37 -11.60
CA LYS A 30 4.59 19.17 -11.31
C LYS A 30 4.62 19.47 -9.80
N PRO A 31 5.60 18.94 -9.04
CA PRO A 31 5.61 19.12 -7.59
C PRO A 31 5.76 20.59 -7.20
N GLY A 32 4.77 21.15 -6.49
CA GLY A 32 4.90 22.40 -5.72
C GLY A 32 5.71 22.19 -4.43
N PRO A 33 5.72 23.16 -3.48
CA PRO A 33 6.19 22.91 -2.12
C PRO A 33 5.32 21.84 -1.43
N PHE A 34 5.88 21.16 -0.44
CA PHE A 34 5.13 20.18 0.37
C PHE A 34 4.11 20.88 1.25
N VAL A 35 2.95 20.23 1.45
CA VAL A 35 1.93 20.71 2.38
C VAL A 35 2.47 20.69 3.81
N ILE A 36 3.14 19.59 4.16
CA ILE A 36 3.86 19.45 5.42
C ILE A 36 5.25 18.93 5.08
N GLY A 37 6.25 19.80 5.25
CA GLY A 37 7.65 19.40 5.19
C GLY A 37 8.05 18.67 6.47
N ALA A 38 8.63 17.49 6.32
CA ALA A 38 9.22 16.76 7.42
C ALA A 38 10.44 17.49 7.99
N ALA A 39 10.70 17.25 9.27
CA ALA A 39 11.92 17.65 9.94
C ALA A 39 12.80 16.43 10.18
N ILE A 40 14.06 16.54 9.81
CA ILE A 40 15.10 15.52 9.97
C ILE A 40 16.18 16.15 10.83
N ASP A 41 16.55 15.51 11.92
CA ASP A 41 17.57 16.03 12.85
C ASP A 41 18.97 15.67 12.34
N HIS A 42 19.13 14.44 11.84
CA HIS A 42 20.37 13.94 11.25
C HIS A 42 20.12 13.21 9.93
N PHE A 43 20.87 13.62 8.89
CA PHE A 43 20.82 13.00 7.57
C PHE A 43 22.15 12.28 7.28
N PHE A 44 22.10 10.95 7.23
CA PHE A 44 23.25 10.10 6.93
C PHE A 44 23.15 9.54 5.52
N VAL A 45 24.28 9.50 4.82
CA VAL A 45 24.41 8.86 3.51
C VAL A 45 25.51 7.81 3.60
N LEU A 46 25.09 6.55 3.55
CA LEU A 46 25.97 5.39 3.58
C LEU A 46 26.20 4.93 2.13
N PHE A 47 27.42 4.51 1.78
CA PHE A 47 27.70 3.97 0.46
C PHE A 47 28.77 2.87 0.53
N ASN A 48 28.68 1.91 -0.40
CA ASN A 48 29.62 0.80 -0.46
C ASN A 48 31.00 1.31 -0.93
N ASP A 49 32.03 1.00 -0.15
CA ASP A 49 33.38 1.55 -0.26
C ASP A 49 33.99 1.28 -1.64
N ASN A 50 33.90 2.28 -2.51
CA ASN A 50 34.61 2.43 -3.77
C ASN A 50 35.01 3.90 -3.82
N SER A 51 36.28 4.19 -3.51
CA SER A 51 36.82 5.56 -3.40
C SER A 51 36.56 6.47 -4.62
N SER A 52 36.20 5.92 -5.78
CA SER A 52 35.86 6.68 -6.99
C SER A 52 34.43 7.24 -7.01
N ALA A 53 33.51 6.77 -6.16
CA ALA A 53 32.11 7.19 -6.16
C ALA A 53 31.76 8.22 -5.08
N GLU A 54 32.69 8.54 -4.17
CA GLU A 54 32.42 9.40 -3.02
C GLU A 54 31.99 10.81 -3.45
N ASP A 55 32.67 11.40 -4.44
CA ASP A 55 32.34 12.73 -4.96
C ASP A 55 30.92 12.76 -5.57
N GLU A 56 30.55 11.74 -6.35
CA GLU A 56 29.21 11.63 -6.94
C GLU A 56 28.12 11.46 -5.87
N VAL A 57 28.40 10.67 -4.82
CA VAL A 57 27.49 10.48 -3.68
C VAL A 57 27.32 11.77 -2.88
N ARG A 58 28.41 12.51 -2.66
CA ARG A 58 28.37 13.82 -2.00
C ARG A 58 27.53 14.81 -2.80
N GLU A 59 27.76 14.89 -4.11
CA GLU A 59 26.99 15.78 -4.99
C GLU A 59 25.51 15.42 -5.01
N LEU A 60 25.16 14.13 -5.10
CA LEU A 60 23.78 13.66 -4.97
C LEU A 60 23.14 14.10 -3.65
N ALA A 61 23.85 13.92 -2.53
CA ALA A 61 23.35 14.24 -1.20
C ALA A 61 23.12 15.76 -1.02
N GLU A 62 24.03 16.58 -1.56
CA GLU A 62 23.89 18.04 -1.58
C GLU A 62 22.72 18.48 -2.45
N ASN A 63 22.60 17.93 -3.67
CA ASN A 63 21.48 18.19 -4.57
C ASN A 63 20.12 17.80 -3.96
N LEU A 64 20.05 16.65 -3.27
CA LEU A 64 18.85 16.23 -2.52
C LEU A 64 18.52 17.18 -1.38
N THR A 65 19.53 17.64 -0.64
CA THR A 65 19.37 18.58 0.47
C THR A 65 18.82 19.92 -0.02
N ASP A 66 19.43 20.47 -1.07
CA ASP A 66 19.02 21.76 -1.65
C ASP A 66 17.64 21.70 -2.28
N PHE A 67 17.34 20.62 -3.02
CA PHE A 67 16.03 20.41 -3.59
C PHE A 67 14.98 20.20 -2.49
N GLY A 68 15.29 19.43 -1.46
CA GLY A 68 14.43 19.21 -0.30
C GLY A 68 14.09 20.50 0.43
N LYS A 69 15.08 21.35 0.72
CA LYS A 69 14.87 22.67 1.33
C LYS A 69 13.96 23.56 0.48
N LYS A 70 14.17 23.59 -0.84
CA LYS A 70 13.29 24.31 -1.78
C LYS A 70 11.84 23.80 -1.76
N LYS A 71 11.62 22.54 -1.36
CA LYS A 71 10.30 21.93 -1.20
C LYS A 71 9.71 22.07 0.21
N GLY A 72 10.48 22.59 1.17
CA GLY A 72 10.04 22.81 2.54
C GLY A 72 10.50 21.75 3.55
N LEU A 73 11.41 20.83 3.19
CA LEU A 73 12.03 19.94 4.16
C LEU A 73 12.99 20.71 5.07
N ALA A 74 12.86 20.51 6.38
CA ALA A 74 13.91 20.87 7.32
C ALA A 74 14.92 19.71 7.37
N ILE A 75 15.87 19.74 6.44
CA ILE A 75 16.91 18.72 6.27
C ILE A 75 18.30 19.34 6.46
N PRO A 76 19.17 18.78 7.33
CA PRO A 76 20.49 19.32 7.62
C PRO A 76 21.47 18.99 6.48
N LYS A 77 22.72 19.44 6.62
CA LYS A 77 23.80 18.99 5.74
C LYS A 77 24.00 17.47 5.92
N PRO A 78 24.17 16.69 4.84
CA PRO A 78 24.38 15.25 4.94
C PRO A 78 25.75 14.91 5.55
N THR A 79 25.77 13.84 6.35
CA THR A 79 26.99 13.17 6.79
C THR A 79 27.20 11.93 5.91
N VAL A 80 28.21 11.97 5.05
CA VAL A 80 28.53 10.91 4.09
C VAL A 80 29.58 9.98 4.70
N ILE A 81 29.29 8.68 4.75
CA ILE A 81 30.10 7.66 5.44
C ILE A 81 30.30 6.46 4.50
N PRO A 82 31.55 6.08 4.16
CA PRO A 82 31.82 4.82 3.49
C PRO A 82 31.54 3.67 4.46
N MET A 83 30.54 2.85 4.13
CA MET A 83 30.09 1.76 4.99
C MET A 83 29.41 0.68 4.16
N ASN A 84 29.90 -0.56 4.25
CA ASN A 84 29.17 -1.68 3.71
C ASN A 84 27.94 -1.95 4.58
N ILE A 85 26.79 -2.19 3.95
CA ILE A 85 25.56 -2.45 4.69
C ILE A 85 25.67 -3.64 5.65
N LYS A 86 26.51 -4.64 5.36
CA LYS A 86 26.71 -5.80 6.25
C LYS A 86 27.33 -5.43 7.59
N ASP A 87 28.04 -4.30 7.64
CA ASP A 87 28.72 -3.80 8.84
C ASP A 87 27.92 -2.67 9.52
N ALA A 88 26.72 -2.35 9.02
CA ALA A 88 25.95 -1.19 9.46
C ALA A 88 25.05 -1.46 10.68
N GLU A 89 24.96 -2.69 11.19
CA GLU A 89 24.01 -3.02 12.25
C GLU A 89 24.24 -2.21 13.54
N GLU A 90 25.49 -2.12 13.99
CA GLU A 90 25.87 -1.33 15.17
C GLU A 90 25.59 0.16 14.97
N PHE A 91 25.78 0.66 13.74
CA PHE A 91 25.46 2.04 13.38
C PHE A 91 23.96 2.32 13.55
N PHE A 92 23.09 1.43 13.04
CA PHE A 92 21.65 1.58 13.23
C PHE A 92 21.21 1.42 14.68
N GLU A 93 21.90 0.60 15.47
CA GLU A 93 21.65 0.47 16.91
C GLU A 93 21.90 1.78 17.66
N VAL A 94 22.99 2.49 17.34
CA VAL A 94 23.29 3.81 17.90
C VAL A 94 22.24 4.86 17.49
N LEU A 95 21.68 4.75 16.28
CA LEU A 95 20.65 5.67 15.80
C LEU A 95 19.26 5.44 16.39
N ASN A 96 19.05 4.35 17.14
CA ASN A 96 17.77 4.02 17.72
C ASN A 96 17.44 4.98 18.89
N GLY A 97 16.40 5.78 18.75
CA GLY A 97 16.00 6.77 19.75
C GLY A 97 14.92 7.73 19.28
N ASP A 98 14.75 8.84 20.00
CA ASP A 98 13.73 9.86 19.71
C ASP A 98 14.16 10.88 18.64
N GLU A 99 15.45 10.89 18.26
CA GLU A 99 15.98 11.74 17.20
C GLU A 99 15.43 11.34 15.83
N LYS A 100 15.14 12.33 14.99
CA LYS A 100 14.64 12.10 13.62
C LYS A 100 15.77 11.81 12.67
N ASN A 101 16.34 10.63 12.83
CA ASN A 101 17.40 10.09 11.99
C ASN A 101 16.85 9.65 10.62
N PHE A 102 17.58 9.95 9.54
CA PHE A 102 17.27 9.43 8.21
C PHE A 102 18.54 8.89 7.54
N VAL A 103 18.46 7.68 6.98
CA VAL A 103 19.59 7.02 6.32
C VAL A 103 19.30 6.78 4.84
N LEU A 104 20.12 7.35 3.97
CA LEU A 104 20.17 7.01 2.56
C LEU A 104 21.32 6.03 2.31
N TYR A 105 21.04 4.85 1.77
CA TYR A 105 22.06 3.90 1.33
C TYR A 105 22.19 3.93 -0.19
N VAL A 106 23.40 4.17 -0.69
CA VAL A 106 23.75 4.15 -2.11
C VAL A 106 24.58 2.89 -2.39
N ASP A 107 23.93 1.91 -3.02
CA ASP A 107 24.59 0.65 -3.39
C ASP A 107 25.20 0.77 -4.78
N THR A 108 26.52 0.70 -4.84
CA THR A 108 27.27 0.72 -6.10
C THR A 108 27.37 -0.66 -6.76
N LYS A 109 26.81 -1.71 -6.14
CA LYS A 109 26.83 -3.09 -6.64
C LYS A 109 25.41 -3.62 -6.88
N GLU A 110 25.26 -4.46 -7.91
CA GLU A 110 23.98 -5.12 -8.23
C GLU A 110 23.92 -6.55 -7.68
N ASP A 111 23.94 -6.75 -6.35
CA ASP A 111 23.79 -8.10 -5.77
C ASP A 111 22.43 -8.37 -5.08
N GLY A 112 21.58 -7.33 -4.97
CA GLY A 112 20.22 -7.43 -4.43
C GLY A 112 20.11 -7.72 -2.93
N SER A 113 21.21 -8.13 -2.28
CA SER A 113 21.24 -8.53 -0.87
C SER A 113 21.21 -7.32 0.07
N SER A 114 21.83 -6.21 -0.34
CA SER A 114 21.89 -4.98 0.43
C SER A 114 20.52 -4.36 0.72
N HIS A 115 19.59 -4.46 -0.24
CA HIS A 115 18.26 -3.89 -0.09
C HIS A 115 17.49 -4.53 1.06
N ASP A 116 17.47 -5.86 1.10
CA ASP A 116 16.70 -6.59 2.10
C ASP A 116 17.30 -6.38 3.50
N LEU A 117 18.63 -6.33 3.61
CA LEU A 117 19.32 -6.08 4.89
C LEU A 117 19.09 -4.67 5.42
N LEU A 118 19.17 -3.64 4.55
CA LEU A 118 18.81 -2.27 4.92
C LEU A 118 17.38 -2.19 5.45
N LYS A 119 16.43 -2.91 4.81
CA LYS A 119 15.04 -2.94 5.28
C LYS A 119 14.88 -3.69 6.59
N LEU A 120 15.68 -4.71 6.85
CA LEU A 120 15.73 -5.35 8.15
C LEU A 120 16.17 -4.38 9.25
N TYR A 121 17.23 -3.58 9.02
CA TYR A 121 17.67 -2.57 9.99
C TYR A 121 16.67 -1.43 10.17
N GLU A 122 16.06 -0.93 9.09
CA GLU A 122 14.95 0.05 9.15
C GLU A 122 13.86 -0.42 10.13
N ARG A 123 13.50 -1.70 10.09
CA ARG A 123 12.47 -2.27 10.96
C ARG A 123 12.97 -2.52 12.37
N LYS A 124 14.15 -3.11 12.53
CA LYS A 124 14.71 -3.44 13.85
C LYS A 124 14.94 -2.21 14.72
N TYR A 125 15.38 -1.11 14.11
CA TYR A 125 15.80 0.11 14.82
C TYR A 125 14.87 1.31 14.60
N SER A 126 13.77 1.11 13.86
CA SER A 126 12.79 2.18 13.56
C SER A 126 13.40 3.43 12.91
N VAL A 127 14.49 3.27 12.16
CA VAL A 127 15.16 4.38 11.44
C VAL A 127 14.69 4.38 9.98
N PRO A 128 14.00 5.42 9.49
CA PRO A 128 13.56 5.48 8.10
C PRO A 128 14.75 5.48 7.13
N THR A 129 14.69 4.60 6.13
CA THR A 129 15.76 4.45 5.14
C THR A 129 15.29 4.63 3.70
N GLN A 130 16.18 5.06 2.82
CA GLN A 130 16.00 4.98 1.38
C GLN A 130 17.18 4.25 0.74
N HIS A 131 16.88 3.36 -0.21
CA HIS A 131 17.89 2.65 -1.00
C HIS A 131 17.95 3.26 -2.40
N ILE A 132 19.14 3.50 -2.90
CA ILE A 132 19.42 3.84 -4.29
C ILE A 132 20.46 2.86 -4.80
N ASN A 133 20.26 2.34 -6.00
CA ASN A 133 21.30 1.62 -6.72
C ASN A 133 22.06 2.62 -7.62
N ALA A 134 23.39 2.59 -7.65
CA ALA A 134 24.20 3.53 -8.41
C ALA A 134 24.16 3.29 -9.92
N GLY A 135 23.57 2.18 -10.39
CA GLY A 135 23.22 1.99 -11.81
C GLY A 135 22.22 3.04 -12.33
N PHE A 136 21.61 3.83 -11.44
CA PHE A 136 20.79 4.98 -11.79
C PHE A 136 21.65 6.24 -11.96
N LYS A 137 21.33 7.04 -12.99
CA LYS A 137 21.98 8.34 -13.24
C LYS A 137 21.70 9.33 -12.11
N LEU A 138 22.58 9.37 -11.10
CA LEU A 138 22.41 10.06 -9.81
C LEU A 138 22.01 11.55 -9.93
N HIS A 139 22.37 12.19 -11.05
CA HIS A 139 22.08 13.62 -11.29
C HIS A 139 20.75 13.88 -12.02
N GLU A 140 19.96 12.85 -12.36
CA GLU A 140 18.68 13.06 -13.04
C GLU A 140 17.66 13.75 -12.12
N HIS A 141 17.20 14.94 -12.54
CA HIS A 141 16.21 15.74 -11.80
C HIS A 141 14.93 14.96 -11.46
N LYS A 142 14.50 14.03 -12.34
CA LYS A 142 13.34 13.17 -12.08
C LYS A 142 13.57 12.25 -10.88
N MET A 143 14.78 11.69 -10.73
CA MET A 143 15.14 10.85 -9.59
C MET A 143 15.16 11.67 -8.30
N ILE A 144 15.87 12.80 -8.27
CA ILE A 144 15.94 13.70 -7.11
C ILE A 144 14.53 14.10 -6.65
N SER A 145 13.64 14.43 -7.60
CA SER A 145 12.25 14.78 -7.30
C SER A 145 11.49 13.61 -6.64
N LEU A 146 11.61 12.39 -7.17
CA LEU A 146 10.96 11.20 -6.62
C LEU A 146 11.51 10.82 -5.24
N LEU A 147 12.82 10.88 -5.06
CA LEU A 147 13.48 10.61 -3.78
C LEU A 147 13.01 11.61 -2.73
N THR A 148 12.98 12.90 -3.04
CA THR A 148 12.56 13.95 -2.10
C THR A 148 11.12 13.73 -1.62
N VAL A 149 10.22 13.35 -2.52
CA VAL A 149 8.82 12.99 -2.21
C VAL A 149 8.75 11.79 -1.27
N LYS A 150 9.59 10.77 -1.47
CA LYS A 150 9.66 9.58 -0.59
C LYS A 150 10.29 9.88 0.78
N ILE A 151 11.35 10.68 0.81
CA ILE A 151 12.03 11.12 2.04
C ILE A 151 11.02 11.85 2.93
N ASN A 152 10.30 12.83 2.35
CA ASN A 152 9.31 13.59 3.10
C ASN A 152 8.28 12.69 3.78
N LEU A 153 7.73 11.71 3.06
CA LEU A 153 6.72 10.79 3.61
C LEU A 153 7.28 9.86 4.68
N LYS A 154 8.48 9.31 4.47
CA LYS A 154 9.13 8.42 5.43
C LYS A 154 9.46 9.12 6.74
N CYS A 155 9.68 10.42 6.69
CA CYS A 155 9.95 11.27 7.84
C CYS A 155 8.69 11.97 8.39
N GLY A 156 7.49 11.53 7.99
CA GLY A 156 6.21 11.99 8.55
C GLY A 156 5.64 13.28 7.94
N GLY A 157 6.20 13.75 6.82
CA GLY A 157 5.67 14.85 6.03
C GLY A 157 4.51 14.42 5.12
N ARG A 158 3.91 15.41 4.45
CA ARG A 158 2.81 15.26 3.49
C ARG A 158 3.09 16.08 2.24
N ASN A 159 3.06 15.42 1.09
CA ASN A 159 3.51 16.06 -0.15
C ASN A 159 2.45 16.95 -0.76
N ARG A 160 1.19 16.50 -0.77
CA ARG A 160 0.10 17.19 -1.48
C ARG A 160 -1.21 17.09 -0.72
N ASP A 161 -2.06 18.08 -0.96
CA ASP A 161 -3.46 18.02 -0.63
C ASP A 161 -4.24 17.61 -1.87
N PHE A 162 -5.22 16.76 -1.65
CA PHE A 162 -6.17 16.37 -2.67
C PHE A 162 -7.40 17.24 -2.49
N GLU A 163 -7.53 18.24 -3.37
CA GLU A 163 -8.64 19.20 -3.40
C GLU A 163 -10.01 18.50 -3.38
N TYR A 164 -10.07 17.25 -3.85
CA TYR A 164 -11.25 16.39 -3.81
C TYR A 164 -10.84 14.99 -3.32
N CYS A 165 -11.30 14.63 -2.12
CA CYS A 165 -11.31 13.27 -1.62
C CYS A 165 -12.72 12.97 -1.12
N SER A 166 -13.47 12.21 -1.92
CA SER A 166 -14.88 11.88 -1.69
C SER A 166 -15.07 10.78 -0.64
N ILE A 167 -13.99 10.29 -0.01
CA ILE A 167 -14.09 9.44 1.18
C ILE A 167 -14.78 10.28 2.28
N PRO A 168 -15.89 9.82 2.88
CA PRO A 168 -16.48 10.53 4.00
C PRO A 168 -15.55 10.50 5.23
N ASP A 169 -15.60 11.55 6.05
CA ASP A 169 -14.68 11.67 7.19
C ASP A 169 -14.92 10.58 8.25
N ASP A 170 -16.14 10.03 8.29
CA ASP A 170 -16.58 8.94 9.17
C ASP A 170 -16.28 7.54 8.63
N THR A 171 -15.56 7.45 7.51
CA THR A 171 -15.34 6.19 6.80
C THR A 171 -13.90 5.70 6.97
N LEU A 172 -13.76 4.49 7.49
CA LEU A 172 -12.53 3.72 7.47
C LEU A 172 -12.47 2.93 6.16
N VAL A 173 -11.47 3.23 5.35
CA VAL A 173 -11.13 2.42 4.18
C VAL A 173 -9.93 1.58 4.55
N MET A 174 -10.05 0.26 4.42
CA MET A 174 -8.98 -0.70 4.65
C MET A 174 -8.84 -1.63 3.46
N ALA A 175 -7.62 -1.84 2.97
CA ALA A 175 -7.30 -2.88 2.02
C ALA A 175 -6.42 -3.94 2.68
N ILE A 176 -6.73 -5.21 2.43
CA ILE A 176 -5.95 -6.33 2.95
C ILE A 176 -5.71 -7.34 1.83
N GLN A 177 -4.50 -7.86 1.77
CA GLN A 177 -4.12 -8.95 0.89
C GLN A 177 -3.38 -10.03 1.69
N MET A 178 -3.51 -11.27 1.25
CA MET A 178 -2.75 -12.39 1.80
C MET A 178 -1.91 -12.99 0.68
N ILE A 179 -0.59 -12.99 0.86
CA ILE A 179 0.36 -13.63 -0.03
C ILE A 179 0.64 -15.02 0.51
N VAL A 180 0.28 -16.02 -0.29
CA VAL A 180 0.51 -17.43 0.02
C VAL A 180 1.81 -17.90 -0.68
N PRO A 181 2.73 -18.58 0.02
CA PRO A 181 4.00 -19.04 -0.57
C PRO A 181 3.82 -20.06 -1.69
N GLN A 182 2.78 -20.88 -1.59
CA GLN A 182 2.50 -21.95 -2.54
C GLN A 182 1.26 -21.65 -3.39
N LYS A 183 1.31 -22.03 -4.66
CA LYS A 183 0.10 -22.07 -5.51
C LYS A 183 -0.82 -23.16 -4.96
N CYS A 184 -2.13 -22.93 -4.93
CA CYS A 184 -3.17 -23.81 -4.36
C CYS A 184 -3.23 -25.26 -4.88
N ASN A 185 -2.29 -25.71 -5.74
CA ASN A 185 -2.33 -26.99 -6.45
C ASN A 185 -1.19 -27.97 -6.10
N ASN A 186 -0.28 -27.67 -5.15
CA ASN A 186 0.75 -28.62 -4.71
C ASN A 186 0.35 -29.34 -3.42
N ARG A 187 0.71 -30.63 -3.31
CA ARG A 187 0.19 -31.59 -2.31
C ARG A 187 0.92 -31.59 -0.96
N GLU A 188 2.00 -30.84 -0.78
CA GLU A 188 2.71 -30.73 0.50
C GLU A 188 2.87 -29.26 0.89
N ILE A 189 2.13 -28.85 1.93
CA ILE A 189 2.14 -27.50 2.47
C ILE A 189 3.43 -27.32 3.29
N ASP A 190 4.30 -26.40 2.86
CA ASP A 190 5.47 -25.99 3.63
C ASP A 190 5.01 -25.10 4.79
N LEU A 191 4.92 -25.70 5.98
CA LEU A 191 4.57 -25.01 7.22
C LEU A 191 5.71 -24.13 7.75
N SER A 192 6.94 -24.28 7.22
CA SER A 192 8.09 -23.47 7.60
C SER A 192 8.12 -22.08 6.94
N THR A 193 7.22 -21.83 5.99
CA THR A 193 7.07 -20.54 5.31
C THR A 193 5.67 -19.97 5.56
N PRO A 194 5.55 -18.76 6.15
CA PRO A 194 4.27 -18.21 6.55
C PRO A 194 3.51 -17.63 5.36
N ASN A 195 2.19 -17.49 5.53
CA ASN A 195 1.42 -16.53 4.78
C ASN A 195 1.82 -15.12 5.22
N VAL A 196 1.90 -14.17 4.29
CA VAL A 196 2.10 -12.75 4.60
C VAL A 196 0.77 -12.04 4.41
N VAL A 197 0.20 -11.56 5.51
CA VAL A 197 -1.01 -10.73 5.49
C VAL A 197 -0.58 -9.28 5.53
N ALA A 198 -0.81 -8.53 4.45
CA ALA A 198 -0.45 -7.13 4.37
C ALA A 198 -1.70 -6.27 4.25
N PHE A 199 -1.69 -5.14 4.94
CA PHE A 199 -2.84 -4.27 5.06
C PHE A 199 -2.46 -2.79 5.02
N SER A 200 -3.38 -1.97 4.53
CA SER A 200 -3.26 -0.52 4.54
C SER A 200 -4.64 0.11 4.78
N PHE A 201 -4.68 1.23 5.49
CA PHE A 201 -5.91 1.90 5.88
C PHE A 201 -5.71 3.40 6.13
N ASN A 202 -6.77 4.18 6.02
CA ASN A 202 -6.73 5.63 6.23
C ASN A 202 -6.82 6.02 7.73
N GLY A 203 -5.90 5.50 8.55
CA GLY A 203 -5.93 5.66 10.00
C GLY A 203 -5.56 7.06 10.54
N LEU A 204 -4.96 7.91 9.70
CA LEU A 204 -4.49 9.23 10.12
C LEU A 204 -5.62 10.28 10.13
N LYS A 205 -5.27 11.49 10.58
CA LYS A 205 -6.17 12.64 10.66
C LYS A 205 -6.83 12.92 9.31
N GLU A 206 -6.03 12.90 8.25
CA GLU A 206 -6.48 13.18 6.90
C GLU A 206 -6.95 11.90 6.21
N LYS A 207 -8.14 11.95 5.63
CA LYS A 207 -8.78 10.79 4.98
C LYS A 207 -8.08 10.23 3.75
N SER A 208 -7.20 11.02 3.14
CA SER A 208 -6.37 10.63 2.00
C SER A 208 -5.08 9.93 2.41
N ASP A 209 -4.73 9.93 3.70
CA ASP A 209 -3.44 9.43 4.15
C ASP A 209 -3.58 7.99 4.62
N PHE A 210 -2.99 7.10 3.83
CA PHE A 210 -2.98 5.68 4.05
C PHE A 210 -1.66 5.26 4.70
N ILE A 211 -1.78 4.49 5.77
CA ILE A 211 -0.69 3.84 6.50
C ILE A 211 -0.95 2.34 6.49
N GLY A 212 0.04 1.53 6.86
CA GLY A 212 -0.17 0.10 6.85
C GLY A 212 1.02 -0.70 7.33
N ASP A 213 0.84 -2.01 7.38
CA ASP A 213 1.88 -2.94 7.74
C ASP A 213 1.60 -4.35 7.21
N TYR A 214 2.40 -5.32 7.64
CA TYR A 214 2.17 -6.73 7.39
C TYR A 214 2.29 -7.56 8.68
N ALA A 215 1.78 -8.78 8.60
CA ALA A 215 1.85 -9.80 9.63
C ALA A 215 2.09 -11.17 9.00
N PHE A 216 2.63 -12.09 9.79
CA PHE A 216 2.83 -13.48 9.41
C PHE A 216 1.75 -14.36 10.02
N GLU A 217 1.17 -15.23 9.21
CA GLU A 217 0.21 -16.23 9.65
C GLU A 217 0.63 -17.62 9.20
N ALA A 218 0.14 -18.64 9.90
CA ALA A 218 0.38 -20.03 9.53
C ALA A 218 -0.14 -20.30 8.10
N ASN A 219 0.62 -21.13 7.38
CA ASN A 219 0.27 -21.56 6.03
C ASN A 219 -0.84 -22.63 6.05
N GLY A 220 -1.52 -22.84 4.92
CA GLY A 220 -2.48 -23.93 4.75
C GLY A 220 -3.96 -23.55 4.92
N VAL A 221 -4.28 -22.29 5.22
CA VAL A 221 -5.66 -21.78 5.27
C VAL A 221 -5.89 -20.67 4.23
N PRO A 222 -7.04 -20.65 3.54
CA PRO A 222 -7.36 -19.65 2.50
C PRO A 222 -7.91 -18.33 3.07
N SER A 223 -8.13 -18.23 4.37
CA SER A 223 -8.67 -17.05 5.07
C SER A 223 -7.68 -16.50 6.10
N ILE A 224 -7.78 -15.19 6.36
CA ILE A 224 -6.98 -14.47 7.34
C ILE A 224 -7.50 -14.78 8.75
N GLN A 225 -6.74 -15.52 9.55
CA GLN A 225 -7.18 -16.00 10.86
C GLN A 225 -7.24 -14.88 11.90
N ASN A 226 -6.23 -14.01 11.90
CA ASN A 226 -6.11 -12.94 12.90
C ASN A 226 -6.72 -11.61 12.43
N LEU A 227 -7.63 -11.65 11.46
CA LEU A 227 -8.26 -10.45 10.89
C LEU A 227 -8.86 -9.54 11.97
N HIS A 228 -9.48 -10.14 12.98
CA HIS A 228 -10.09 -9.41 14.08
C HIS A 228 -9.07 -8.57 14.89
N ILE A 229 -7.82 -9.03 15.01
CA ILE A 229 -6.73 -8.30 15.68
C ILE A 229 -6.37 -7.07 14.85
N TYR A 230 -6.18 -7.24 13.54
CA TYR A 230 -5.80 -6.14 12.64
C TYR A 230 -6.89 -5.07 12.60
N VAL A 231 -8.17 -5.47 12.51
CA VAL A 231 -9.31 -4.53 12.51
C VAL A 231 -9.36 -3.75 13.82
N LYS A 232 -9.21 -4.40 14.99
CA LYS A 232 -9.16 -3.69 16.28
C LYS A 232 -8.03 -2.67 16.35
N ASN A 233 -6.85 -3.01 15.83
CA ASN A 233 -5.72 -2.07 15.76
C ASN A 233 -6.03 -0.88 14.84
N MET A 234 -6.63 -1.12 13.68
CA MET A 234 -7.04 -0.05 12.76
C MET A 234 -8.08 0.87 13.40
N LEU A 235 -9.08 0.32 14.10
CA LEU A 235 -10.09 1.10 14.84
C LEU A 235 -9.46 1.95 15.94
N LYS A 236 -8.50 1.39 16.70
CA LYS A 236 -7.75 2.12 17.72
C LYS A 236 -7.03 3.34 17.14
N VAL A 237 -6.31 3.14 16.03
CA VAL A 237 -5.55 4.22 15.37
C VAL A 237 -6.50 5.27 14.78
N PHE A 238 -7.60 4.85 14.15
CA PHE A 238 -8.60 5.76 13.61
C PHE A 238 -9.24 6.60 14.72
N GLN A 239 -9.67 5.98 15.82
CA GLN A 239 -10.28 6.67 16.96
C GLN A 239 -9.28 7.65 17.61
N LYS A 240 -8.02 7.23 17.79
CA LYS A 240 -6.96 8.07 18.33
C LYS A 240 -6.75 9.34 17.50
N ASN A 241 -6.71 9.22 16.17
CA ASN A 241 -6.40 10.34 15.28
C ASN A 241 -7.62 11.20 14.88
N ARG A 242 -8.83 10.65 14.95
CA ARG A 242 -10.07 11.34 14.54
C ARG A 242 -11.05 11.62 15.67
N GLY A 243 -10.76 11.16 16.89
CA GLY A 243 -11.57 11.35 18.08
C GLY A 243 -12.90 10.60 18.10
N ARG A 244 -13.15 9.73 17.11
CA ARG A 244 -14.41 8.99 16.95
C ARG A 244 -14.22 7.68 16.21
N LEU A 245 -15.14 6.74 16.41
CA LEU A 245 -15.20 5.51 15.63
C LEU A 245 -15.80 5.78 14.23
N PRO A 246 -15.42 5.01 13.21
CA PRO A 246 -16.01 5.15 11.88
C PRO A 246 -17.47 4.68 11.89
N GLU A 247 -18.36 5.36 11.17
CA GLU A 247 -19.73 4.91 10.93
C GLU A 247 -19.79 3.87 9.79
N ASN A 248 -18.81 3.93 8.89
CA ASN A 248 -18.75 3.10 7.70
C ASN A 248 -17.35 2.46 7.57
N ILE A 249 -17.31 1.19 7.19
CA ILE A 249 -16.09 0.46 6.83
C ILE A 249 -16.16 0.05 5.37
N VAL A 250 -15.15 0.41 4.59
CA VAL A 250 -14.92 -0.08 3.23
C VAL A 250 -13.75 -1.06 3.29
N PHE A 251 -14.06 -2.34 3.16
CA PHE A 251 -13.10 -3.44 3.15
C PHE A 251 -12.76 -3.85 1.72
N ILE A 252 -11.53 -3.62 1.30
CA ILE A 252 -11.01 -4.01 -0.02
C ILE A 252 -10.13 -5.25 0.12
N ARG A 253 -10.64 -6.41 -0.25
CA ARG A 253 -9.87 -7.66 -0.24
C ARG A 253 -9.21 -7.92 -1.59
N SER A 254 -7.92 -8.20 -1.63
CA SER A 254 -7.23 -8.65 -2.85
C SER A 254 -6.55 -10.00 -2.67
N CYS A 255 -6.16 -10.65 -3.78
CA CYS A 255 -5.47 -11.94 -3.81
C CYS A 255 -6.29 -13.11 -3.23
N ILE A 256 -7.58 -13.17 -3.55
CA ILE A 256 -8.43 -14.34 -3.25
C ILE A 256 -8.92 -15.00 -4.54
N CYS A 257 -8.98 -16.34 -4.54
CA CYS A 257 -9.44 -17.09 -5.70
C CYS A 257 -10.94 -16.90 -5.94
N ASP A 258 -11.35 -16.71 -7.20
CA ASP A 258 -12.74 -16.45 -7.61
C ASP A 258 -13.73 -17.50 -7.09
N SER A 259 -13.33 -18.77 -7.02
CA SER A 259 -14.18 -19.88 -6.55
C SER A 259 -14.43 -19.89 -5.04
N GLN A 260 -13.55 -19.24 -4.27
CA GLN A 260 -13.60 -19.22 -2.80
C GLN A 260 -14.04 -17.86 -2.25
N GLN A 261 -14.01 -16.80 -3.08
CA GLN A 261 -14.19 -15.42 -2.63
C GLN A 261 -15.44 -15.20 -1.77
N LYS A 262 -16.61 -15.69 -2.21
CA LYS A 262 -17.87 -15.42 -1.49
C LYS A 262 -17.91 -16.14 -0.16
N LYS A 263 -17.51 -17.42 -0.14
CA LYS A 263 -17.49 -18.23 1.09
C LYS A 263 -16.53 -17.64 2.11
N VAL A 264 -15.29 -17.35 1.70
CA VAL A 264 -14.30 -16.78 2.62
C VAL A 264 -14.71 -15.38 3.09
N LEU A 265 -15.17 -14.51 2.18
CA LEU A 265 -15.55 -13.15 2.56
C LEU A 265 -16.80 -13.12 3.44
N LEU A 266 -17.90 -13.73 3.00
CA LEU A 266 -19.19 -13.59 3.67
C LEU A 266 -19.32 -14.51 4.89
N ASP A 267 -18.76 -15.72 4.84
CA ASP A 267 -18.98 -16.71 5.90
C ASP A 267 -17.83 -16.71 6.94
N ILE A 268 -16.70 -16.06 6.66
CA ILE A 268 -15.51 -16.06 7.55
C ILE A 268 -15.04 -14.63 7.86
N GLU A 269 -14.54 -13.88 6.86
CA GLU A 269 -13.87 -12.60 7.10
C GLU A 269 -14.84 -11.50 7.55
N VAL A 270 -16.06 -11.43 7.00
CA VAL A 270 -17.10 -10.48 7.45
C VAL A 270 -17.49 -10.72 8.92
N PRO A 271 -17.86 -11.94 9.36
CA PRO A 271 -18.07 -12.23 10.78
C PRO A 271 -16.89 -11.80 11.66
N LEU A 272 -15.65 -12.09 11.27
CA LEU A 272 -14.47 -11.66 12.03
C LEU A 272 -14.34 -10.13 12.16
N ILE A 273 -14.70 -9.37 11.11
CA ILE A 273 -14.74 -7.90 11.17
C ILE A 273 -15.84 -7.44 12.14
N ARG A 274 -17.01 -8.08 12.14
CA ARG A 274 -18.12 -7.76 13.06
C ARG A 274 -17.74 -8.03 14.50
N ASP A 275 -17.17 -9.20 14.77
CA ASP A 275 -16.71 -9.60 16.09
C ASP A 275 -15.64 -8.63 16.60
N ALA A 276 -14.72 -8.20 15.73
CA ALA A 276 -13.72 -7.18 16.07
C ALA A 276 -14.35 -5.86 16.48
N CYS A 277 -15.39 -5.40 15.79
CA CYS A 277 -16.11 -4.16 16.12
C CYS A 277 -16.80 -4.27 17.49
N GLN A 278 -17.52 -5.37 17.73
CA GLN A 278 -18.22 -5.61 18.99
C GLN A 278 -17.28 -5.79 20.18
N GLN A 279 -16.13 -6.46 19.97
CA GLN A 279 -15.09 -6.58 20.99
C GLN A 279 -14.40 -5.24 21.28
N PHE A 280 -14.29 -4.35 20.28
CA PHE A 280 -13.67 -3.04 20.45
C PHE A 280 -14.55 -2.12 21.30
N SER A 281 -15.86 -2.09 21.02
CA SER A 281 -16.85 -1.40 21.83
C SER A 281 -18.16 -2.17 21.79
N PRO A 282 -18.73 -2.55 22.95
CA PRO A 282 -20.09 -3.07 23.02
C PRO A 282 -21.04 -2.14 22.26
N ASP A 283 -22.01 -2.71 21.55
CA ASP A 283 -23.00 -2.02 20.70
C ASP A 283 -22.47 -1.31 19.44
N TYR A 284 -21.17 -1.33 19.17
CA TYR A 284 -20.62 -0.74 17.95
C TYR A 284 -20.85 -1.64 16.73
N SER A 285 -21.67 -1.15 15.78
CA SER A 285 -22.04 -1.87 14.55
C SER A 285 -21.99 -0.92 13.34
N PRO A 286 -20.80 -0.66 12.76
CA PRO A 286 -20.66 0.21 11.59
C PRO A 286 -21.26 -0.43 10.34
N LYS A 287 -21.63 0.34 9.33
CA LYS A 287 -22.04 -0.23 8.03
C LYS A 287 -20.82 -0.78 7.29
N LEU A 288 -20.96 -1.94 6.65
CA LEU A 288 -19.86 -2.60 5.96
C LEU A 288 -20.08 -2.67 4.45
N ASN A 289 -19.03 -2.29 3.71
CA ASN A 289 -18.95 -2.47 2.26
C ASN A 289 -17.75 -3.35 1.95
N VAL A 290 -17.95 -4.44 1.23
CA VAL A 290 -16.89 -5.40 0.87
C VAL A 290 -16.66 -5.35 -0.62
N ILE A 291 -15.43 -5.04 -1.01
CA ILE A 291 -14.97 -4.97 -2.40
C ILE A 291 -13.89 -6.03 -2.58
N HIS A 292 -14.07 -6.92 -3.53
CA HIS A 292 -13.00 -7.79 -4.01
C HIS A 292 -12.24 -7.09 -5.14
N PHE A 293 -10.93 -6.93 -5.00
CA PHE A 293 -10.04 -6.33 -5.99
C PHE A 293 -9.16 -7.39 -6.65
N GLU A 294 -9.18 -7.44 -7.98
CA GLU A 294 -8.36 -8.32 -8.80
C GLU A 294 -7.41 -7.53 -9.70
N ASN A 295 -6.12 -7.75 -9.48
CA ASN A 295 -5.06 -7.23 -10.34
C ASN A 295 -4.91 -8.15 -11.56
N LYS A 296 -5.09 -7.61 -12.77
CA LYS A 296 -4.90 -8.28 -14.08
C LYS A 296 -5.98 -9.29 -14.49
N LYS A 297 -7.23 -8.86 -14.69
CA LYS A 297 -8.07 -9.56 -15.68
C LYS A 297 -7.65 -9.11 -17.07
N LYS A 298 -7.14 -10.05 -17.87
CA LYS A 298 -6.96 -9.85 -19.32
C LYS A 298 -8.35 -9.83 -19.98
N PHE A 299 -9.07 -8.74 -19.81
CA PHE A 299 -10.24 -8.50 -20.65
C PHE A 299 -9.74 -8.11 -22.03
N LYS A 300 -10.05 -8.92 -23.05
CA LYS A 300 -9.89 -8.53 -24.46
C LYS A 300 -10.98 -7.51 -24.79
N VAL A 301 -10.81 -6.26 -24.36
CA VAL A 301 -11.74 -5.17 -24.69
C VAL A 301 -11.22 -4.34 -25.87
N GLN A 302 -10.80 -5.02 -26.93
CA GLN A 302 -10.05 -4.41 -28.03
C GLN A 302 -10.84 -3.31 -28.76
N GLN A 303 -12.17 -3.48 -28.91
CA GLN A 303 -13.05 -2.48 -29.53
C GLN A 303 -13.42 -1.27 -28.64
N LEU A 304 -13.39 -1.38 -27.30
CA LEU A 304 -13.65 -0.21 -26.44
C LEU A 304 -12.41 0.67 -26.26
N ILE A 305 -11.22 0.07 -26.31
CA ILE A 305 -9.94 0.79 -26.18
C ILE A 305 -9.80 1.84 -27.27
N GLU A 306 -10.24 1.54 -28.50
CA GLU A 306 -10.08 2.46 -29.63
C GLU A 306 -10.95 3.71 -29.54
N SER A 307 -12.16 3.59 -28.98
CA SER A 307 -13.14 4.68 -28.85
C SER A 307 -12.94 5.55 -27.60
N HIS A 308 -12.24 5.04 -26.57
CA HIS A 308 -12.09 5.71 -25.27
C HIS A 308 -10.61 5.91 -24.86
N LYS A 309 -9.68 5.99 -25.83
CA LYS A 309 -8.22 6.14 -25.58
C LYS A 309 -7.83 7.30 -24.65
N ARG A 310 -8.71 8.29 -24.46
CA ARG A 310 -8.49 9.49 -23.61
C ARG A 310 -9.15 9.40 -22.23
N ASP A 311 -10.02 8.42 -22.00
CA ASP A 311 -10.75 8.28 -20.74
C ASP A 311 -9.93 7.42 -19.76
N ARG A 312 -9.64 7.96 -18.56
CA ARG A 312 -8.79 7.30 -17.54
C ARG A 312 -9.48 6.15 -16.81
N PHE A 313 -10.80 6.21 -16.72
CA PHE A 313 -11.61 5.26 -15.98
C PHE A 313 -12.79 4.82 -16.85
N LEU A 314 -13.02 3.51 -16.90
CA LEU A 314 -14.06 2.93 -17.72
C LEU A 314 -14.97 2.07 -16.84
N TYR A 315 -16.24 2.45 -16.75
CA TYR A 315 -17.24 1.62 -16.09
C TYR A 315 -17.84 0.68 -17.12
N VAL A 316 -17.64 -0.62 -16.91
CA VAL A 316 -18.21 -1.65 -17.77
C VAL A 316 -19.29 -2.37 -16.97
N LYS A 317 -20.54 -1.96 -17.19
CA LYS A 317 -21.70 -2.73 -16.72
C LYS A 317 -21.87 -3.94 -17.64
N GLY A 318 -21.20 -5.04 -17.34
CA GLY A 318 -21.30 -6.26 -18.14
C GLY A 318 -22.63 -6.99 -17.91
N PRO A 319 -23.25 -7.60 -18.95
CA PRO A 319 -24.25 -8.66 -18.76
C PRO A 319 -23.63 -9.98 -18.25
N MET A 320 -22.30 -10.04 -18.10
CA MET A 320 -21.55 -11.18 -17.54
C MET A 320 -21.33 -11.10 -16.03
N ALA A 321 -21.80 -10.04 -15.37
CA ALA A 321 -21.78 -9.95 -13.92
C ALA A 321 -23.10 -10.50 -13.35
N PRO A 322 -23.09 -11.36 -12.31
CA PRO A 322 -24.28 -11.63 -11.52
C PRO A 322 -24.92 -10.29 -11.11
N PRO A 323 -26.25 -10.21 -10.98
CA PRO A 323 -27.02 -8.95 -10.82
C PRO A 323 -26.70 -8.06 -9.60
N ARG A 324 -25.61 -8.34 -8.87
CA ARG A 324 -25.13 -7.58 -7.71
C ARG A 324 -23.64 -7.20 -7.76
N ILE A 325 -22.92 -7.52 -8.83
CA ILE A 325 -21.48 -7.24 -8.94
C ILE A 325 -21.25 -6.09 -9.93
N ALA A 326 -20.94 -4.89 -9.43
CA ALA A 326 -20.41 -3.84 -10.27
C ALA A 326 -18.93 -4.15 -10.57
N GLN A 327 -18.54 -4.21 -11.85
CA GLN A 327 -17.15 -4.32 -12.28
C GLN A 327 -16.62 -2.95 -12.70
N ILE A 328 -15.65 -2.43 -11.95
CA ILE A 328 -14.94 -1.19 -12.29
C ILE A 328 -13.68 -1.58 -13.04
N ALA A 329 -13.52 -1.10 -14.28
CA ALA A 329 -12.33 -1.32 -15.08
C ALA A 329 -11.44 -0.07 -15.05
N LEU A 330 -10.34 -0.13 -14.30
CA LEU A 330 -9.37 0.96 -14.22
C LEU A 330 -8.39 0.84 -15.39
N LEU A 331 -8.22 1.90 -16.18
CA LEU A 331 -7.37 1.87 -17.38
C LEU A 331 -5.92 2.16 -16.97
N LYS A 332 -5.04 1.16 -17.08
CA LYS A 332 -3.60 1.35 -16.87
C LYS A 332 -3.02 2.21 -18.00
N GLU A 333 -2.15 3.14 -17.61
CA GLU A 333 -1.36 4.00 -18.49
C GLU A 333 -0.78 3.24 -19.69
N GLN A 334 -0.78 3.92 -20.85
CA GLN A 334 -0.38 3.36 -22.14
C GLN A 334 1.12 3.02 -22.16
N GLN A 335 1.47 1.80 -21.76
CA GLN A 335 2.63 1.14 -22.34
C GLN A 335 2.20 0.47 -23.65
N ILE A 336 2.81 0.96 -24.73
CA ILE A 336 2.86 0.42 -26.10
C ILE A 336 2.05 -0.89 -26.26
N GLY A 337 0.80 -0.78 -26.70
CA GLY A 337 0.06 -1.88 -27.33
C GLY A 337 -0.94 -2.69 -26.48
N GLN A 338 -0.96 -2.62 -25.14
CA GLN A 338 -1.97 -3.33 -24.32
C GLN A 338 -2.38 -2.56 -23.06
N SER A 339 -3.63 -2.11 -22.99
CA SER A 339 -4.24 -1.62 -21.73
C SER A 339 -4.58 -2.81 -20.82
N VAL A 340 -4.01 -2.83 -19.62
CA VAL A 340 -4.37 -3.79 -18.56
C VAL A 340 -5.46 -3.18 -17.69
N PHE A 341 -6.51 -3.95 -17.42
CA PHE A 341 -7.61 -3.54 -16.56
C PHE A 341 -7.47 -4.20 -15.18
N CYS A 342 -7.71 -3.42 -14.13
CA CYS A 342 -8.03 -3.94 -12.80
C CYS A 342 -9.55 -4.10 -12.68
N ALA A 343 -10.00 -5.12 -11.95
CA ALA A 343 -11.42 -5.35 -11.72
C ALA A 343 -11.72 -5.22 -10.23
N CYS A 344 -12.76 -4.44 -9.90
CA CYS A 344 -13.33 -4.42 -8.56
C CYS A 344 -14.70 -5.06 -8.61
N SER A 345 -15.04 -5.93 -7.65
CA SER A 345 -16.34 -6.58 -7.52
C SER A 345 -16.93 -6.23 -6.16
N VAL A 346 -18.09 -5.57 -6.11
CA VAL A 346 -18.80 -5.31 -4.84
C VAL A 346 -19.47 -6.61 -4.38
N ILE A 347 -19.09 -7.10 -3.21
CA ILE A 347 -19.57 -8.36 -2.61
C ILE A 347 -20.67 -8.10 -1.59
N LEU A 348 -20.52 -7.04 -0.79
CA LEU A 348 -21.49 -6.56 0.20
C LEU A 348 -21.54 -5.03 0.13
N ASN A 349 -22.73 -4.45 0.19
CA ASN A 349 -22.95 -3.01 0.29
C ASN A 349 -24.11 -2.76 1.25
N GLU A 350 -23.81 -2.20 2.41
CA GLU A 350 -24.82 -1.81 3.42
C GLU A 350 -25.06 -0.28 3.44
N VAL A 351 -24.39 0.46 2.56
CA VAL A 351 -24.51 1.90 2.45
C VAL A 351 -25.25 2.23 1.16
N ASP A 352 -26.58 2.22 1.23
CA ASP A 352 -27.44 2.62 0.11
C ASP A 352 -27.30 4.11 -0.28
N SER A 353 -26.59 4.93 0.52
CA SER A 353 -26.71 6.39 0.50
C SER A 353 -25.42 7.19 0.76
N PHE A 354 -24.24 6.70 0.33
CA PHE A 354 -22.97 7.49 0.43
C PHE A 354 -23.14 8.93 -0.06
N PHE A 355 -24.06 9.15 -1.01
CA PHE A 355 -24.61 10.46 -1.33
C PHE A 355 -26.11 10.48 -1.03
N LYS A 356 -26.55 11.30 -0.06
CA LYS A 356 -27.98 11.58 0.21
C LYS A 356 -28.70 12.36 -0.92
N THR A 357 -28.08 12.48 -2.10
CA THR A 357 -28.54 13.34 -3.18
C THR A 357 -28.95 12.53 -4.42
N ALA A 358 -30.24 12.66 -4.75
CA ALA A 358 -30.92 12.28 -5.99
C ALA A 358 -31.15 10.78 -6.23
N THR A 359 -32.44 10.46 -6.29
CA THR A 359 -33.14 9.18 -6.54
C THR A 359 -32.89 8.54 -7.91
N SER A 360 -31.75 8.79 -8.58
CA SER A 360 -31.48 8.30 -9.94
C SER A 360 -30.12 7.64 -10.16
N ILE A 361 -29.27 7.55 -9.13
CA ILE A 361 -27.91 7.00 -9.20
C ILE A 361 -27.94 5.55 -8.71
N ALA A 362 -27.24 4.64 -9.39
CA ALA A 362 -27.18 3.25 -8.96
C ALA A 362 -26.39 3.13 -7.64
N PRO A 363 -26.79 2.28 -6.67
CA PRO A 363 -26.20 2.24 -5.32
C PRO A 363 -24.67 2.02 -5.25
N TRP A 364 -24.05 1.52 -6.33
CA TRP A 364 -22.62 1.25 -6.42
C TRP A 364 -21.80 2.37 -7.07
N GLU A 365 -22.42 3.33 -7.78
CA GLU A 365 -21.72 4.44 -8.44
C GLU A 365 -20.90 5.30 -7.45
N PRO A 366 -21.37 5.58 -6.22
CA PRO A 366 -20.58 6.26 -5.20
C PRO A 366 -19.26 5.56 -4.85
N LEU A 367 -19.33 4.25 -4.59
CA LEU A 367 -18.16 3.43 -4.30
C LEU A 367 -17.19 3.43 -5.48
N ALA A 368 -17.73 3.44 -6.70
CA ALA A 368 -16.96 3.51 -7.93
C ALA A 368 -16.12 4.80 -8.05
N VAL A 369 -16.73 5.95 -7.73
CA VAL A 369 -16.03 7.25 -7.69
C VAL A 369 -14.94 7.23 -6.62
N ILE A 370 -15.25 6.77 -5.40
CA ILE A 370 -14.27 6.67 -4.30
C ILE A 370 -13.09 5.78 -4.69
N VAL A 371 -13.33 4.61 -5.29
CA VAL A 371 -12.29 3.69 -5.79
C VAL A 371 -11.42 4.33 -6.87
N SER A 372 -12.03 5.09 -7.78
CA SER A 372 -11.33 5.81 -8.83
C SER A 372 -10.44 6.92 -8.27
N GLU A 373 -10.95 7.74 -7.35
CA GLU A 373 -10.18 8.81 -6.71
C GLU A 373 -9.02 8.26 -5.89
N MET A 374 -9.19 7.11 -5.23
CA MET A 374 -8.10 6.45 -4.52
C MET A 374 -6.91 6.08 -5.43
N CYS A 375 -7.07 6.04 -6.74
CA CYS A 375 -5.96 5.83 -7.68
C CYS A 375 -5.12 7.10 -7.89
N ASP A 376 -5.68 8.28 -7.59
CA ASP A 376 -5.05 9.58 -7.80
C ASP A 376 -4.40 10.17 -6.53
N ILE A 377 -4.64 9.56 -5.36
CA ILE A 377 -4.18 10.07 -4.06
C ILE A 377 -2.80 9.58 -3.59
N ALA A 378 -2.01 8.97 -4.49
CA ALA A 378 -0.68 8.46 -4.17
C ALA A 378 0.27 9.59 -3.76
N GLN A 379 0.63 9.66 -2.48
CA GLN A 379 1.55 10.69 -1.97
C GLN A 379 3.00 10.49 -2.47
N ASN A 380 3.41 9.25 -2.74
CA ASN A 380 4.78 8.86 -3.10
C ASN A 380 5.04 8.82 -4.62
N SER A 381 4.06 9.22 -5.42
CA SER A 381 4.14 9.24 -6.88
C SER A 381 3.85 10.63 -7.44
N LEU A 382 4.46 10.96 -8.59
CA LEU A 382 4.07 12.15 -9.36
C LEU A 382 2.92 11.85 -10.33
N GLU A 383 2.52 10.59 -10.44
CA GLU A 383 1.57 10.07 -11.41
C GLU A 383 0.47 9.25 -10.73
N ALA A 384 -0.71 9.23 -11.34
CA ALA A 384 -1.82 8.38 -10.92
C ALA A 384 -1.46 6.88 -11.04
N ARG A 385 -2.04 6.05 -10.18
CA ARG A 385 -1.82 4.60 -10.17
C ARG A 385 -2.90 3.86 -10.93
N SER A 386 -2.58 2.63 -11.34
CA SER A 386 -3.56 1.73 -11.96
C SER A 386 -4.43 0.98 -10.95
N CYS A 387 -4.18 1.15 -9.66
CA CYS A 387 -4.95 0.55 -8.57
C CYS A 387 -5.12 1.55 -7.42
N PRO A 388 -6.15 1.35 -6.56
CA PRO A 388 -6.37 2.22 -5.41
C PRO A 388 -5.17 2.23 -4.47
N GLU A 389 -4.84 3.40 -3.92
CA GLU A 389 -3.74 3.62 -2.98
C GLU A 389 -3.65 2.58 -1.85
N PRO A 390 -4.71 2.28 -1.08
CA PRO A 390 -4.61 1.27 -0.02
C PRO A 390 -4.25 -0.12 -0.55
N VAL A 391 -4.75 -0.49 -1.73
CA VAL A 391 -4.42 -1.78 -2.35
C VAL A 391 -2.95 -1.81 -2.79
N HIS A 392 -2.46 -0.72 -3.37
CA HIS A 392 -1.05 -0.60 -3.75
C HIS A 392 -0.12 -0.66 -2.54
N GLN A 393 -0.43 0.08 -1.47
CA GLN A 393 0.39 0.03 -0.25
C GLN A 393 0.39 -1.36 0.38
N ALA A 394 -0.78 -2.01 0.47
CA ALA A 394 -0.85 -3.38 0.96
C ALA A 394 -0.02 -4.33 0.08
N ALA A 395 -0.02 -4.14 -1.25
CA ALA A 395 0.84 -4.86 -2.20
C ALA A 395 2.32 -4.74 -1.85
N GLU A 396 2.84 -3.52 -1.76
CA GLU A 396 4.24 -3.21 -1.42
C GLU A 396 4.63 -3.74 -0.03
N LEU A 397 3.73 -3.65 0.95
CA LEU A 397 3.94 -4.21 2.28
C LEU A 397 4.00 -5.73 2.29
N GLY A 398 3.22 -6.40 1.46
CA GLY A 398 3.27 -7.86 1.34
C GLY A 398 4.58 -8.33 0.71
N ASP A 399 5.02 -7.67 -0.36
CA ASP A 399 6.33 -7.94 -0.95
C ASP A 399 7.47 -7.66 0.04
N ARG A 400 7.33 -6.60 0.86
CA ARG A 400 8.26 -6.30 1.96
C ARG A 400 8.27 -7.39 3.02
N GLY A 401 7.11 -7.84 3.49
CA GLY A 401 7.01 -8.90 4.49
C GLY A 401 7.61 -10.22 4.00
N LYS A 402 7.40 -10.56 2.72
CA LYS A 402 8.03 -11.74 2.09
C LYS A 402 9.57 -11.65 2.10
N ARG A 403 10.13 -10.51 1.66
CA ARG A 403 11.58 -10.31 1.66
C ARG A 403 12.15 -10.26 3.08
N MET A 404 11.40 -9.69 4.02
CA MET A 404 11.80 -9.58 5.42
C MET A 404 11.99 -10.94 6.06
N ILE A 405 11.04 -11.88 5.86
CA ILE A 405 11.17 -13.21 6.45
C ILE A 405 12.34 -14.00 5.82
N GLU A 406 12.60 -13.80 4.52
CA GLU A 406 13.77 -14.38 3.84
C GLU A 406 15.09 -13.80 4.38
N ALA A 407 15.16 -12.49 4.62
CA ALA A 407 16.31 -11.85 5.25
C ALA A 407 16.52 -12.34 6.69
N PHE A 408 15.46 -12.40 7.48
CA PHE A 408 15.51 -12.87 8.86
C PHE A 408 15.94 -14.35 8.98
N LYS A 409 15.53 -15.18 8.00
CA LYS A 409 16.03 -16.56 7.83
C LYS A 409 17.53 -16.61 7.54
N ARG A 410 18.04 -15.77 6.63
CA ARG A 410 19.47 -15.72 6.26
C ARG A 410 20.38 -15.35 7.42
N GLU A 411 19.90 -14.49 8.32
CA GLU A 411 20.63 -14.11 9.54
C GLU A 411 20.59 -15.21 10.63
N ASN A 412 20.10 -16.41 10.34
CA ASN A 412 19.96 -17.54 11.27
C ASN A 412 19.18 -17.23 12.55
N ARG A 413 18.23 -16.28 12.49
CA ARG A 413 17.49 -15.82 13.68
C ARG A 413 16.19 -16.57 13.93
N MET A 414 15.88 -17.60 13.14
CA MET A 414 14.60 -18.32 13.22
C MET A 414 14.55 -19.40 14.29
N SER A 415 15.70 -19.96 14.70
CA SER A 415 15.79 -21.10 15.62
C SER A 415 15.06 -20.86 16.94
N ASP A 416 15.10 -19.63 17.43
CA ASP A 416 14.55 -19.23 18.73
C ASP A 416 13.01 -19.23 18.76
N TYR A 417 12.36 -19.31 17.58
CA TYR A 417 10.90 -19.21 17.44
C TYR A 417 10.25 -20.51 16.99
N TRP A 418 11.01 -21.60 16.90
CA TRP A 418 10.47 -22.90 16.50
C TRP A 418 9.64 -23.51 17.64
N SER A 419 8.34 -23.68 17.41
CA SER A 419 7.51 -24.49 18.30
C SER A 419 7.78 -25.96 17.99
N GLY A 420 8.72 -26.57 18.72
CA GLY A 420 9.10 -27.98 18.55
C GLY A 420 7.93 -28.97 18.64
N THR A 421 6.79 -28.53 19.18
CA THR A 421 5.56 -29.31 19.37
C THR A 421 4.62 -29.31 18.17
N GLU A 422 4.56 -28.23 17.39
CA GLU A 422 3.59 -28.06 16.28
C GLU A 422 4.25 -28.04 14.90
N GLN A 423 5.58 -28.24 14.82
CA GLN A 423 6.37 -28.15 13.59
C GLN A 423 6.16 -26.84 12.82
N GLN A 424 5.86 -25.75 13.54
CA GLN A 424 5.68 -24.42 12.98
C GLN A 424 6.38 -23.36 13.84
N TYR A 425 6.60 -22.18 13.29
CA TYR A 425 7.15 -21.04 14.03
C TYR A 425 6.05 -20.26 14.74
N ASP A 426 6.39 -19.61 15.85
CA ASP A 426 5.52 -18.60 16.48
C ASP A 426 5.47 -17.32 15.64
N TRP A 427 4.59 -17.33 14.64
CA TRP A 427 4.43 -16.24 13.69
C TRP A 427 3.92 -14.95 14.33
N LEU A 428 3.20 -15.03 15.45
CA LEU A 428 2.71 -13.84 16.15
C LEU A 428 3.87 -13.11 16.83
N THR A 429 4.76 -13.84 17.51
CA THR A 429 5.97 -13.27 18.11
C THR A 429 6.91 -12.72 17.04
N ILE A 430 7.12 -13.44 15.93
CA ILE A 430 7.93 -12.94 14.80
C ILE A 430 7.32 -11.67 14.21
N THR A 431 6.00 -11.62 14.05
CA THR A 431 5.27 -10.41 13.61
C THR A 431 5.57 -9.26 14.55
N GLY A 432 5.46 -9.44 15.87
CA GLY A 432 5.75 -8.37 16.85
C GLY A 432 7.19 -7.82 16.79
N LYS A 433 8.14 -8.57 16.23
CA LYS A 433 9.54 -8.13 16.06
C LYS A 433 9.83 -7.44 14.72
N LEU A 434 9.08 -7.78 13.67
CA LEU A 434 9.38 -7.34 12.29
C LEU A 434 8.33 -6.37 11.72
N ALA A 435 7.11 -6.42 12.23
CA ALA A 435 6.06 -5.46 11.97
C ALA A 435 6.28 -4.20 12.83
N LEU A 436 5.93 -3.03 12.29
CA LEU A 436 5.93 -1.76 13.01
C LEU A 436 4.62 -1.55 13.78
N SER A 437 3.59 -2.35 13.53
CA SER A 437 2.26 -2.22 14.12
C SER A 437 2.32 -2.19 15.64
N GLY A 438 1.97 -1.05 16.24
CA GLY A 438 2.08 -0.81 17.69
C GLY A 438 3.25 0.10 18.09
N THR A 439 4.12 0.47 17.16
CA THR A 439 5.16 1.49 17.36
C THR A 439 4.65 2.89 17.02
N VAL A 440 5.24 3.92 17.64
CA VAL A 440 5.03 5.34 17.25
C VAL A 440 5.38 5.58 15.78
N PHE A 441 6.26 4.74 15.23
CA PHE A 441 6.73 4.80 13.86
C PHE A 441 5.66 4.35 12.85
N ALA A 442 4.88 3.29 13.14
CA ALA A 442 3.75 2.87 12.30
C ALA A 442 2.61 3.90 12.24
N GLU A 443 2.43 4.69 13.31
CA GLU A 443 1.38 5.71 13.38
C GLU A 443 1.71 6.98 12.59
N LYS A 444 2.87 7.06 11.94
CA LYS A 444 3.34 8.25 11.19
C LYS A 444 3.77 7.98 9.75
N GLN A 445 3.89 6.72 9.33
CA GLN A 445 4.55 6.39 8.06
C GLN A 445 3.56 6.01 6.96
N ILE A 446 3.58 6.77 5.86
CA ILE A 446 2.97 6.42 4.58
C ILE A 446 3.97 5.53 3.82
N VAL A 447 3.56 4.33 3.41
CA VAL A 447 4.48 3.34 2.81
C VAL A 447 5.01 3.83 1.46
N CYS A 448 6.34 3.78 1.29
CA CYS A 448 7.07 4.28 0.12
C CYS A 448 8.10 3.30 -0.45
#